data_AF-A2ELP8-F1
#
_entry.id   AF-A2ELP8-F1
#
_cell.length_a   1.000
_cell.length_b   1.000
_cell.length_c   1.000
_cell.angle_alpha   90.00
_cell.angle_beta   90.00
_cell.angle_gamma   90.00
#
_symmetry.space_group_name_H-M   'P 1'
#
loop_
_entity.id
_entity.type
_entity.pdbx_description
1 polymer ?
#
loop_
_entity_poly.entity_id
_entity_poly.type
_entity_poly.pdbx_seq_one_letter_code
_entity_poly.pdbx_strand_id
1 'polypeptide(L)'
;MNNVRENPLLDNHEELETVDRVRESSGSKKKVFLYGTIICGSIIIGVIIGMMAAFAYKPGTKHIVYNQYDALPDCQTYSSFSCSGSNSAMDSKYCENRWNTPKRGQDAWKPGFQDMSTLAGYAQLKYAAGMKSCTVNIITKTSRDLSLTYYFDGVAQTSSSKTFDSSYNKVLKVKVIAASGEILELDGIDFAWNAAAIKSRSYDYRKGQKGAIVELFG
;
A
#
# COMPACT_ATOMS: atom_id res chain seq x y z
N MET A 1 24.48 35.15 40.38
CA MET A 1 23.96 36.53 40.30
C MET A 1 25.11 37.49 40.56
N ASN A 2 25.47 38.21 39.51
CA ASN A 2 26.13 39.53 39.43
C ASN A 2 27.36 39.81 40.31
N ASN A 3 28.52 39.96 39.67
CA ASN A 3 29.15 41.28 39.63
C ASN A 3 29.98 41.47 38.34
N VAL A 4 29.98 42.71 37.87
CA VAL A 4 30.39 43.17 36.54
C VAL A 4 31.57 44.13 36.69
N ARG A 5 32.41 44.20 35.64
CA ARG A 5 33.52 45.16 35.35
C ARG A 5 34.82 44.88 36.11
N GLU A 6 36.01 44.97 35.53
CA GLU A 6 36.51 45.67 34.33
C GLU A 6 37.87 45.03 33.91
N ASN A 7 38.11 44.87 32.61
CA ASN A 7 39.47 44.84 32.01
C ASN A 7 40.03 46.29 32.02
N PRO A 8 41.34 46.61 31.82
CA PRO A 8 42.35 45.84 31.08
C PRO A 8 43.83 45.98 31.54
N LEU A 9 44.69 45.14 30.93
CA LEU A 9 46.07 45.43 30.47
C LEU A 9 47.06 46.12 31.43
N LEU A 10 48.05 45.37 31.92
CA LEU A 10 49.44 45.42 31.45
C LEU A 10 50.33 44.51 32.30
N ASP A 11 51.47 44.18 31.71
CA ASP A 11 52.74 43.86 32.35
C ASP A 11 53.16 42.39 32.59
N ASN A 12 54.13 42.03 31.75
CA ASN A 12 55.47 41.53 32.09
C ASN A 12 55.58 40.04 32.43
N HIS A 13 56.13 39.23 31.52
CA HIS A 13 57.56 38.95 31.30
C HIS A 13 58.14 37.98 32.35
N GLU A 14 58.78 36.93 31.80
CA GLU A 14 59.91 36.18 32.37
C GLU A 14 59.65 35.06 33.39
N GLU A 15 59.66 33.84 32.87
CA GLU A 15 60.72 32.84 33.16
C GLU A 15 61.05 32.19 31.80
N LEU A 16 62.17 32.49 31.12
CA LEU A 16 63.55 32.04 31.36
C LEU A 16 63.63 30.53 31.70
N GLU A 17 64.42 29.67 31.08
CA GLU A 17 65.42 29.84 30.02
C GLU A 17 65.89 28.42 29.61
N THR A 18 65.95 28.13 28.30
CA THR A 18 67.08 27.49 27.55
C THR A 18 67.63 26.10 27.97
N VAL A 19 68.30 25.25 27.16
CA VAL A 19 69.29 25.42 26.08
C VAL A 19 69.39 24.11 25.24
N ASP A 20 69.48 24.28 23.90
CA ASP A 20 70.15 23.51 22.82
C ASP A 20 69.96 21.99 22.52
N ARG A 21 69.60 21.67 21.26
CA ARG A 21 70.60 21.51 20.16
C ARG A 21 69.97 21.29 18.77
N VAL A 22 70.68 21.87 17.80
CA VAL A 22 70.51 21.96 16.34
C VAL A 22 70.47 20.60 15.60
N ARG A 23 69.56 20.46 14.60
CA ARG A 23 69.91 20.02 13.22
C ARG A 23 68.80 20.32 12.19
N GLU A 24 69.13 21.13 11.19
CA GLU A 24 68.38 21.28 9.94
C GLU A 24 68.33 19.97 9.13
N SER A 25 67.20 19.72 8.46
CA SER A 25 67.16 19.35 7.02
C SER A 25 65.72 19.08 6.53
N SER A 26 65.21 20.04 5.76
CA SER A 26 64.43 19.90 4.51
C SER A 26 63.55 18.66 4.28
N GLY A 27 62.24 18.87 4.15
CA GLY A 27 61.31 17.84 3.64
C GLY A 27 59.86 18.28 3.40
N SER A 28 59.59 19.59 3.34
CA SER A 28 58.24 20.17 3.25
C SER A 28 57.72 20.24 1.81
N LYS A 29 57.51 19.10 1.13
CA LYS A 29 56.78 19.07 -0.16
C LYS A 29 55.85 17.87 -0.39
N LYS A 30 55.84 16.86 0.49
CA LYS A 30 55.01 15.64 0.27
C LYS A 30 53.61 15.69 0.89
N LYS A 31 53.35 16.55 1.87
CA LYS A 31 52.05 16.57 2.58
C LYS A 31 50.95 17.35 1.88
N VAL A 32 51.28 18.33 1.02
CA VAL A 32 50.27 19.16 0.33
C VAL A 32 49.61 18.41 -0.83
N PHE A 33 50.31 17.47 -1.46
CA PHE A 33 49.78 16.71 -2.61
C PHE A 33 48.77 15.61 -2.20
N LEU A 34 48.81 15.16 -0.95
CA LEU A 34 47.95 14.07 -0.47
C LEU A 34 46.54 14.56 -0.06
N TYR A 35 46.40 15.82 0.36
CA TYR A 35 45.10 16.39 0.75
C TYR A 35 44.30 16.96 -0.43
N GLY A 36 44.97 17.34 -1.53
CA GLY A 36 44.30 17.84 -2.74
C GLY A 36 43.54 16.76 -3.53
N THR A 37 43.99 15.50 -3.50
CA THR A 37 43.35 14.39 -4.22
C THR A 37 42.10 13.86 -3.52
N ILE A 38 42.01 14.01 -2.19
CA ILE A 38 40.86 13.53 -1.40
C ILE A 38 39.64 14.44 -1.61
N ILE A 39 39.83 15.75 -1.77
CA ILE A 39 38.72 16.72 -1.93
C ILE A 39 38.10 16.62 -3.34
N CYS A 40 38.92 16.43 -4.38
CA CYS A 40 38.42 16.24 -5.75
C CYS A 40 37.70 14.89 -5.94
N GLY A 41 38.17 13.82 -5.28
CA GLY A 41 37.54 12.49 -5.36
C GLY A 41 36.11 12.46 -4.83
N SER A 42 35.84 13.15 -3.71
CA SER A 42 34.49 13.23 -3.11
C SER A 42 33.48 13.98 -3.97
N ILE A 43 33.91 15.02 -4.69
CA ILE A 43 33.01 15.80 -5.56
C ILE A 43 32.61 14.96 -6.79
N ILE A 44 33.56 14.22 -7.36
CA ILE A 44 33.31 13.38 -8.55
C ILE A 44 32.36 12.23 -8.20
N ILE A 45 32.51 11.59 -7.04
CA ILE A 45 31.61 10.51 -6.61
C ILE A 45 30.18 11.03 -6.38
N GLY A 46 30.02 12.22 -5.77
CA GLY A 46 28.70 12.83 -5.57
C GLY A 46 27.97 13.16 -6.90
N VAL A 47 28.71 13.64 -7.90
CA VAL A 47 28.15 13.92 -9.24
C VAL A 47 27.74 12.63 -9.96
N ILE A 48 28.53 11.56 -9.85
CA ILE A 48 28.21 10.26 -10.48
C ILE A 48 26.96 9.64 -9.85
N ILE A 49 26.82 9.68 -8.52
CA ILE A 49 25.63 9.16 -7.82
C ILE A 49 24.40 10.00 -8.18
N GLY A 50 24.54 11.33 -8.27
CA GLY A 50 23.47 12.22 -8.72
C GLY A 50 23.02 11.94 -10.16
N MET A 51 23.96 11.70 -11.08
CA MET A 51 23.64 11.30 -12.45
C MET A 51 22.97 9.92 -12.52
N MET A 52 23.47 8.92 -11.79
CA MET A 52 22.87 7.58 -11.77
C MET A 52 21.43 7.58 -11.23
N ALA A 53 21.13 8.42 -10.24
CA ALA A 53 19.77 8.60 -9.72
C ALA A 53 18.84 9.32 -10.72
N ALA A 54 19.36 10.26 -11.51
CA ALA A 54 18.59 10.98 -12.54
C ALA A 54 18.31 10.12 -13.79
N PHE A 55 19.22 9.22 -14.18
CA PHE A 55 19.02 8.32 -15.33
C PHE A 55 18.20 7.06 -15.00
N ALA A 56 18.05 6.70 -13.72
CA ALA A 56 17.20 5.59 -13.31
C ALA A 56 15.70 5.95 -13.26
N TYR A 57 15.34 7.24 -13.33
CA TYR A 57 13.95 7.68 -13.36
C TYR A 57 13.39 7.57 -14.78
N LYS A 58 12.91 6.37 -15.14
CA LYS A 58 11.97 6.25 -16.26
C LYS A 58 10.64 6.83 -15.78
N PRO A 59 10.14 7.95 -16.34
CA PRO A 59 8.77 8.33 -16.11
C PRO A 59 7.91 7.15 -16.59
N GLY A 60 7.23 6.49 -15.66
CA GLY A 60 6.28 5.44 -15.99
C GLY A 60 5.35 5.99 -17.06
N THR A 61 5.20 5.24 -18.16
CA THR A 61 4.22 5.54 -19.20
C THR A 61 2.89 5.74 -18.49
N LYS A 62 2.40 6.99 -18.43
CA LYS A 62 1.05 7.25 -17.95
C LYS A 62 0.12 6.65 -18.99
N HIS A 63 -0.28 5.40 -18.79
CA HIS A 63 -1.42 4.86 -19.50
C HIS A 63 -2.59 5.76 -19.13
N ILE A 64 -3.01 6.59 -20.08
CA ILE A 64 -4.27 7.30 -19.99
C ILE A 64 -5.31 6.19 -20.07
N VAL A 65 -5.85 5.82 -18.90
CA VAL A 65 -6.99 4.92 -18.81
C VAL A 65 -8.18 5.73 -19.30
N TYR A 66 -8.56 5.51 -20.55
CA TYR A 66 -9.83 5.99 -21.07
C TYR A 66 -10.92 5.14 -20.45
N ASN A 67 -11.73 5.74 -19.58
CA ASN A 67 -12.90 5.06 -19.06
C ASN A 67 -13.88 4.84 -20.22
N GLN A 68 -14.70 3.80 -20.15
CA GLN A 68 -15.78 3.56 -21.16
C GLN A 68 -16.82 4.70 -21.25
N TYR A 69 -16.68 5.72 -20.40
CA TYR A 69 -17.50 6.93 -20.37
C TYR A 69 -16.81 8.14 -21.01
N ASP A 70 -15.51 8.02 -21.35
CA ASP A 70 -14.81 9.04 -22.12
C ASP A 70 -15.22 8.89 -23.58
N ALA A 71 -15.76 9.94 -24.19
CA ALA A 71 -16.13 9.87 -25.61
C ALA A 71 -14.91 9.49 -26.46
N LEU A 72 -14.98 8.34 -27.14
CA LEU A 72 -13.93 7.94 -28.07
C LEU A 72 -13.87 8.94 -29.24
N PRO A 73 -12.68 9.27 -29.76
CA PRO A 73 -12.55 10.06 -30.97
C PRO A 73 -13.28 9.40 -32.15
N ASP A 74 -13.77 10.22 -33.08
CA ASP A 74 -14.27 9.77 -34.39
C ASP A 74 -15.41 8.75 -34.39
N CYS A 75 -16.37 8.87 -33.45
CA CYS A 75 -17.55 7.99 -33.36
C CYS A 75 -17.21 6.49 -33.20
N GLN A 76 -16.02 6.18 -32.69
CA GLN A 76 -15.63 4.79 -32.46
C GLN A 76 -16.50 4.18 -31.36
N THR A 77 -16.84 2.90 -31.54
CA THR A 77 -17.48 2.09 -30.51
C THR A 77 -16.43 1.27 -29.79
N TYR A 78 -16.61 1.05 -28.49
CA TYR A 78 -15.78 0.10 -27.76
C TYR A 78 -15.94 -1.29 -28.36
N SER A 79 -14.82 -1.99 -28.56
CA SER A 79 -14.85 -3.37 -29.05
C SER A 79 -15.66 -4.24 -28.11
N SER A 80 -16.55 -5.06 -28.65
CA SER A 80 -17.36 -5.98 -27.84
C SER A 80 -16.47 -6.96 -27.07
N PHE A 81 -16.90 -7.27 -25.85
CA PHE A 81 -16.23 -8.23 -24.98
C PHE A 81 -16.38 -9.64 -25.56
N SER A 82 -15.49 -10.03 -26.47
CA SER A 82 -15.49 -11.33 -27.14
C SER A 82 -14.21 -12.09 -26.86
N CYS A 83 -14.33 -13.41 -26.72
CA CYS A 83 -13.18 -14.30 -26.68
C CYS A 83 -12.59 -14.42 -28.08
N SER A 84 -11.26 -14.32 -28.20
CA SER A 84 -10.58 -14.54 -29.48
C SER A 84 -10.41 -16.04 -29.72
N GLY A 85 -11.30 -16.62 -30.53
CA GLY A 85 -11.26 -18.05 -30.89
C GLY A 85 -11.53 -18.97 -29.70
N SER A 86 -10.78 -20.07 -29.59
CA SER A 86 -10.94 -21.10 -28.55
C SER A 86 -10.28 -20.77 -27.20
N ASN A 87 -9.77 -19.55 -27.02
CA ASN A 87 -9.10 -19.16 -25.79
C ASN A 87 -10.11 -18.76 -24.72
N SER A 88 -10.04 -19.40 -23.55
CA SER A 88 -10.84 -19.07 -22.36
C SER A 88 -10.24 -17.94 -21.51
N ALA A 89 -8.98 -17.58 -21.78
CA ALA A 89 -8.31 -16.49 -21.08
C ALA A 89 -8.78 -15.13 -21.61
N MET A 90 -9.11 -14.24 -20.68
CA MET A 90 -9.50 -12.87 -21.01
C MET A 90 -8.32 -12.10 -21.60
N ASP A 91 -8.54 -11.39 -22.71
CA ASP A 91 -7.50 -10.52 -23.28
C ASP A 91 -7.13 -9.42 -22.27
N SER A 92 -5.82 -9.25 -22.06
CA SER A 92 -5.24 -8.26 -21.16
C SER A 92 -5.73 -6.83 -21.40
N LYS A 93 -6.09 -6.47 -22.63
CA LYS A 93 -6.64 -5.14 -22.98
C LYS A 93 -7.92 -4.80 -22.22
N TYR A 94 -8.66 -5.81 -21.75
CA TYR A 94 -9.88 -5.62 -20.98
C TYR A 94 -9.68 -5.60 -19.46
N CYS A 95 -8.47 -5.85 -18.96
CA CYS A 95 -8.19 -5.83 -17.52
C CYS A 95 -8.46 -4.46 -16.89
N GLU A 96 -8.23 -3.39 -17.65
CA GLU A 96 -8.45 -2.00 -17.23
C GLU A 96 -9.93 -1.59 -17.22
N ASN A 97 -10.82 -2.37 -17.87
CA ASN A 97 -12.26 -2.12 -17.82
C ASN A 97 -12.83 -2.22 -16.39
N ARG A 98 -12.06 -2.76 -15.44
CA ARG A 98 -12.41 -2.75 -14.00
C ARG A 98 -12.64 -1.34 -13.48
N TRP A 99 -11.89 -0.36 -13.95
CA TRP A 99 -11.89 1.02 -13.43
C TRP A 99 -12.90 1.93 -14.08
N ASN A 100 -13.73 1.37 -14.95
CA ASN A 100 -14.64 2.14 -15.77
C ASN A 100 -15.74 2.82 -14.98
N THR A 101 -16.06 2.43 -13.76
CA THR A 101 -17.12 3.07 -12.98
C THR A 101 -16.93 4.60 -12.91
N PRO A 102 -17.99 5.41 -13.04
CA PRO A 102 -17.88 6.86 -12.90
C PRO A 102 -17.24 7.24 -11.56
N LYS A 103 -16.48 8.34 -11.54
CA LYS A 103 -15.86 8.89 -10.33
C LYS A 103 -16.87 9.67 -9.50
N ARG A 104 -16.66 9.71 -8.19
CA ARG A 104 -17.48 10.53 -7.28
C ARG A 104 -17.49 11.99 -7.76
N GLY A 105 -18.70 12.56 -7.87
CA GLY A 105 -18.91 13.91 -8.39
C GLY A 105 -19.15 14.01 -9.90
N GLN A 106 -19.09 12.90 -10.66
CA GLN A 106 -19.53 12.86 -12.06
C GLN A 106 -21.04 12.60 -12.17
N ASP A 107 -21.69 13.09 -13.22
CA ASP A 107 -23.14 13.04 -13.42
C ASP A 107 -23.73 11.61 -13.39
N ALA A 108 -22.98 10.64 -13.92
CA ALA A 108 -23.38 9.23 -13.96
C ALA A 108 -23.08 8.46 -12.67
N TRP A 109 -22.42 9.09 -11.68
CA TRP A 109 -22.07 8.43 -10.42
C TRP A 109 -23.30 8.14 -9.56
N LYS A 110 -23.27 6.99 -8.88
CA LYS A 110 -24.30 6.56 -7.95
C LYS A 110 -23.67 6.18 -6.61
N PRO A 111 -24.35 6.37 -5.47
CA PRO A 111 -23.82 6.02 -4.15
C PRO A 111 -23.26 4.59 -4.03
N GLY A 112 -23.92 3.62 -4.66
CA GLY A 112 -23.48 2.22 -4.64
C GLY A 112 -22.16 1.95 -5.38
N PHE A 113 -21.72 2.86 -6.24
CA PHE A 113 -20.42 2.74 -6.92
C PHE A 113 -19.23 3.06 -6.01
N GLN A 114 -19.48 3.76 -4.91
CA GLN A 114 -18.43 4.18 -3.98
C GLN A 114 -17.26 4.82 -4.75
N ASP A 115 -16.03 4.33 -4.54
CA ASP A 115 -14.85 4.74 -5.29
C ASP A 115 -14.26 3.59 -6.14
N MET A 116 -15.11 2.71 -6.67
CA MET A 116 -14.73 1.52 -7.48
C MET A 116 -13.97 1.86 -8.78
N SER A 117 -14.02 3.12 -9.22
CA SER A 117 -13.17 3.64 -10.30
C SER A 117 -11.66 3.59 -9.98
N THR A 118 -11.31 3.46 -8.69
CA THR A 118 -9.93 3.56 -8.20
C THR A 118 -9.57 2.45 -7.22
N LEU A 119 -10.52 2.04 -6.36
CA LEU A 119 -10.33 1.02 -5.34
C LEU A 119 -11.45 -0.01 -5.42
N ALA A 120 -11.11 -1.26 -5.71
CA ALA A 120 -12.06 -2.37 -5.76
C ALA A 120 -11.52 -3.55 -4.95
N GLY A 121 -12.41 -4.39 -4.42
CA GLY A 121 -12.00 -5.54 -3.64
C GLY A 121 -13.16 -6.38 -3.15
N TYR A 122 -12.82 -7.51 -2.56
CA TYR A 122 -13.79 -8.45 -1.99
C TYR A 122 -13.19 -9.19 -0.79
N ALA A 123 -14.07 -9.76 0.03
CA ALA A 123 -13.67 -10.59 1.15
C ALA A 123 -13.58 -12.07 0.73
N GLN A 124 -12.50 -12.73 1.13
CA GLN A 124 -12.32 -14.16 1.05
C GLN A 124 -12.34 -14.72 2.47
N LEU A 125 -13.23 -15.69 2.71
CA LEU A 125 -13.35 -16.38 3.98
C LEU A 125 -12.69 -17.75 3.90
N LYS A 126 -11.80 -18.07 4.83
CA LYS A 126 -11.16 -19.38 4.94
C LYS A 126 -11.43 -19.97 6.33
N TYR A 127 -12.31 -20.94 6.40
CA TYR A 127 -12.65 -21.63 7.65
C TYR A 127 -11.62 -22.70 8.00
N ALA A 128 -11.34 -22.83 9.30
CA ALA A 128 -10.61 -23.97 9.86
C ALA A 128 -11.50 -25.20 9.98
N ALA A 129 -10.88 -26.36 10.26
CA ALA A 129 -11.61 -27.59 10.54
C ALA A 129 -12.60 -27.39 11.70
N GLY A 130 -13.83 -27.89 11.53
CA GLY A 130 -14.91 -27.73 12.51
C GLY A 130 -15.62 -26.38 12.47
N MET A 131 -15.26 -25.46 11.56
CA MET A 131 -15.95 -24.19 11.33
C MET A 131 -16.10 -23.32 12.59
N LYS A 132 -15.17 -23.40 13.54
CA LYS A 132 -15.13 -22.57 14.76
C LYS A 132 -14.15 -21.41 14.67
N SER A 133 -13.41 -21.33 13.57
CA SER A 133 -12.49 -20.23 13.28
C SER A 133 -12.50 -19.95 11.78
N CYS A 134 -12.40 -18.67 11.42
CA CYS A 134 -12.36 -18.19 10.05
C CYS A 134 -11.32 -17.09 9.90
N THR A 135 -10.41 -17.25 8.94
CA THR A 135 -9.52 -16.18 8.50
C THR A 135 -10.20 -15.41 7.37
N VAL A 136 -10.47 -14.14 7.62
CA VAL A 136 -11.01 -13.19 6.63
C VAL A 136 -9.85 -12.47 5.98
N ASN A 137 -9.70 -12.64 4.66
CA ASN A 137 -8.70 -11.98 3.84
C ASN A 137 -9.40 -11.00 2.90
N ILE A 138 -8.99 -9.74 2.91
CA ILE A 138 -9.54 -8.71 2.03
C ILE A 138 -8.62 -8.58 0.83
N ILE A 139 -9.11 -8.96 -0.34
CA ILE A 139 -8.36 -8.89 -1.59
C ILE A 139 -8.74 -7.58 -2.27
N THR A 140 -7.82 -6.63 -2.26
CA THR A 140 -7.98 -5.32 -2.87
C THR A 140 -7.14 -5.18 -4.14
N LYS A 141 -7.67 -4.44 -5.10
CA LYS A 141 -6.97 -3.96 -6.28
C LYS A 141 -7.15 -2.45 -6.35
N THR A 142 -6.14 -1.77 -6.89
CA THR A 142 -6.16 -0.32 -7.08
C THR A 142 -5.75 0.02 -8.50
N SER A 143 -6.30 1.11 -9.06
CA SER A 143 -5.92 1.60 -10.40
C SER A 143 -4.56 2.28 -10.42
N ARG A 144 -4.07 2.68 -9.24
CA ARG A 144 -2.78 3.31 -8.97
C ARG A 144 -2.24 2.80 -7.63
N ASP A 145 -0.96 3.04 -7.37
CA ASP A 145 -0.37 2.66 -6.09
C ASP A 145 -0.96 3.51 -4.96
N LEU A 146 -1.65 2.86 -4.02
CA LEU A 146 -2.29 3.49 -2.87
C LEU A 146 -1.95 2.70 -1.60
N SER A 147 -1.63 3.42 -0.52
CA SER A 147 -1.53 2.83 0.80
C SER A 147 -2.93 2.63 1.38
N LEU A 148 -3.25 1.40 1.79
CA LEU A 148 -4.58 1.01 2.26
C LEU A 148 -4.56 0.75 3.77
N THR A 149 -5.58 1.23 4.45
CA THR A 149 -5.90 0.87 5.84
C THR A 149 -7.18 0.05 5.84
N TYR A 150 -7.14 -1.11 6.47
CA TYR A 150 -8.26 -2.03 6.59
C TYR A 150 -8.91 -1.87 7.97
N TYR A 151 -10.22 -1.79 8.00
CA TYR A 151 -11.01 -1.66 9.22
C TYR A 151 -11.90 -2.89 9.35
N PHE A 152 -11.71 -3.64 10.44
CA PHE A 152 -12.56 -4.76 10.82
C PHE A 152 -13.35 -4.34 12.05
N ASP A 153 -14.66 -4.11 11.88
CA ASP A 153 -15.54 -3.46 12.87
C ASP A 153 -14.99 -2.14 13.42
N GLY A 154 -14.43 -1.32 12.53
CA GLY A 154 -13.86 -0.02 12.90
C GLY A 154 -12.47 -0.09 13.53
N VAL A 155 -11.91 -1.28 13.75
CA VAL A 155 -10.52 -1.42 14.22
C VAL A 155 -9.58 -1.35 13.03
N ALA A 156 -8.78 -0.28 12.97
CA ALA A 156 -7.80 -0.04 11.92
C ALA A 156 -6.61 -1.01 11.99
N GLN A 157 -6.18 -1.52 10.84
CA GLN A 157 -4.98 -2.32 10.68
C GLN A 157 -4.40 -2.18 9.26
N THR A 158 -3.10 -2.41 9.13
CA THR A 158 -2.40 -2.42 7.83
C THR A 158 -2.48 -3.79 7.15
N SER A 159 -2.65 -4.86 7.92
CA SER A 159 -2.88 -6.20 7.40
C SER A 159 -4.25 -6.29 6.73
N SER A 160 -4.30 -6.88 5.54
CA SER A 160 -5.54 -7.20 4.85
C SER A 160 -6.24 -8.45 5.41
N SER A 161 -5.64 -9.13 6.39
CA SER A 161 -6.13 -10.37 6.96
C SER A 161 -6.39 -10.27 8.46
N LYS A 162 -7.45 -10.91 8.94
CA LYS A 162 -7.76 -11.08 10.36
C LYS A 162 -8.48 -12.41 10.60
N THR A 163 -8.08 -13.12 11.65
CA THR A 163 -8.73 -14.36 12.08
C THR A 163 -9.75 -14.06 13.18
N PHE A 164 -10.92 -14.67 13.03
CA PHE A 164 -12.02 -14.66 13.99
C PHE A 164 -12.30 -16.07 14.48
N ASP A 165 -12.92 -16.17 15.63
CA ASP A 165 -13.36 -17.43 16.23
C ASP A 165 -14.84 -17.37 16.61
N SER A 166 -15.37 -18.51 17.07
CA SER A 166 -16.77 -18.67 17.44
C SER A 166 -17.25 -17.78 18.60
N SER A 167 -16.39 -17.03 19.28
CA SER A 167 -16.80 -16.01 20.25
C SER A 167 -17.39 -14.77 19.55
N TYR A 168 -17.04 -14.55 18.28
CA TYR A 168 -17.53 -13.44 17.50
C TYR A 168 -18.93 -13.75 16.94
N ASN A 169 -19.96 -13.13 17.51
CA ASN A 169 -21.38 -13.43 17.25
C ASN A 169 -22.15 -12.32 16.53
N LYS A 170 -21.45 -11.43 15.83
CA LYS A 170 -22.02 -10.30 15.10
C LYS A 170 -21.81 -10.47 13.59
N VAL A 171 -22.43 -9.59 12.81
CA VAL A 171 -22.10 -9.44 11.39
C VAL A 171 -20.88 -8.51 11.29
N LEU A 172 -19.79 -9.03 10.74
CA LEU A 172 -18.53 -8.30 10.58
C LEU A 172 -18.66 -7.24 9.51
N LYS A 173 -18.38 -5.98 9.87
CA LYS A 173 -18.30 -4.87 8.94
C LYS A 173 -16.86 -4.64 8.52
N VAL A 174 -16.64 -4.59 7.21
CA VAL A 174 -15.32 -4.31 6.64
C VAL A 174 -15.35 -3.03 5.85
N LYS A 175 -14.39 -2.15 6.14
CA LYS A 175 -14.15 -0.90 5.41
C LYS A 175 -12.68 -0.78 5.08
N VAL A 176 -12.36 -0.34 3.87
CA VAL A 176 -11.00 -0.04 3.43
C VAL A 176 -10.94 1.43 3.08
N ILE A 177 -9.92 2.12 3.58
CA ILE A 177 -9.68 3.53 3.29
C ILE A 177 -8.28 3.67 2.71
N ALA A 178 -8.18 4.25 1.52
CA ALA A 178 -6.91 4.64 0.94
C ALA A 178 -6.39 5.92 1.59
N ALA A 179 -5.07 6.11 1.64
CA ALA A 179 -4.45 7.33 2.15
C ALA A 179 -4.89 8.61 1.41
N SER A 180 -5.29 8.49 0.14
CA SER A 180 -5.86 9.58 -0.66
C SER A 180 -7.35 9.84 -0.44
N GLY A 181 -8.02 9.04 0.39
CA GLY A 181 -9.40 9.26 0.84
C GLY A 181 -10.48 8.40 0.15
N GLU A 182 -10.13 7.57 -0.83
CA GLU A 182 -11.07 6.63 -1.45
C GLU A 182 -11.52 5.57 -0.46
N ILE A 183 -12.80 5.22 -0.52
CA ILE A 183 -13.45 4.31 0.42
C ILE A 183 -14.03 3.11 -0.33
N LEU A 184 -13.79 1.93 0.23
CA LEU A 184 -14.45 0.68 -0.13
C LEU A 184 -15.09 0.06 1.12
N GLU A 185 -16.41 0.06 1.18
CA GLU A 185 -17.23 -0.62 2.17
C GLU A 185 -17.74 -1.92 1.55
N LEU A 186 -17.42 -3.04 2.20
CA LEU A 186 -17.87 -4.36 1.77
C LEU A 186 -19.18 -4.72 2.49
N ASP A 187 -19.92 -5.63 1.87
CA ASP A 187 -21.10 -6.21 2.49
C ASP A 187 -20.76 -6.89 3.83
N GLY A 188 -21.73 -6.88 4.73
CA GLY A 188 -21.60 -7.50 6.04
C GLY A 188 -21.31 -9.00 5.91
N ILE A 189 -20.28 -9.45 6.61
CA ILE A 189 -19.86 -10.85 6.61
C ILE A 189 -20.51 -11.54 7.80
N ASP A 190 -21.35 -12.53 7.52
CA ASP A 190 -21.87 -13.43 8.56
C ASP A 190 -21.07 -14.74 8.60
N PHE A 191 -20.77 -15.20 9.82
CA PHE A 191 -19.97 -16.39 10.02
C PHE A 191 -20.84 -17.64 10.16
N ALA A 192 -20.36 -18.77 9.66
CA ALA A 192 -21.13 -20.01 9.65
C ALA A 192 -21.58 -20.48 11.04
N TRP A 193 -20.82 -20.17 12.10
CA TRP A 193 -21.19 -20.51 13.48
C TRP A 193 -22.29 -19.62 14.07
N ASN A 194 -22.61 -18.48 13.44
CA ASN A 194 -23.74 -17.62 13.81
C ASN A 194 -25.06 -18.14 13.25
N ALA A 195 -25.02 -19.09 12.29
CA ALA A 195 -26.21 -19.66 11.71
C ALA A 195 -27.06 -20.37 12.78
N ALA A 196 -28.36 -20.08 12.80
CA ALA A 196 -29.27 -20.72 13.73
C ALA A 196 -29.28 -22.24 13.53
N ALA A 197 -29.19 -22.99 14.62
CA ALA A 197 -29.29 -24.45 14.56
C ALA A 197 -30.64 -24.85 13.94
N ILE A 198 -30.61 -25.81 13.02
CA ILE A 198 -31.83 -26.37 12.44
C ILE A 198 -32.64 -26.98 13.60
N LYS A 199 -33.85 -26.47 13.82
CA LYS A 199 -34.75 -26.97 14.86
C LYS A 199 -34.91 -28.48 14.71
N SER A 200 -34.80 -29.20 15.84
CA SER A 200 -35.05 -30.63 15.87
C SER A 200 -36.44 -30.92 15.33
N ARG A 201 -36.54 -31.77 14.31
CA ARG A 201 -37.81 -32.24 13.78
C ARG A 201 -38.12 -33.59 14.43
N SER A 202 -39.39 -33.85 14.75
CA SER A 202 -39.82 -35.12 15.34
C SER A 202 -39.53 -36.34 14.45
N TYR A 203 -39.30 -36.10 13.16
CA TYR A 203 -38.94 -37.12 12.18
C TYR A 203 -37.47 -36.92 11.76
N ASP A 204 -36.59 -37.76 12.30
CA ASP A 204 -35.17 -37.78 12.01
C ASP A 204 -34.88 -38.73 10.84
N TYR A 205 -34.58 -38.15 9.67
CA TYR A 205 -34.30 -38.89 8.43
C TYR A 205 -32.92 -39.58 8.41
N ARG A 206 -32.12 -39.50 9.50
CA ARG A 206 -30.79 -40.13 9.61
C ARG A 206 -30.81 -41.67 9.64
N LYS A 207 -31.99 -42.32 9.60
CA LYS A 207 -32.17 -43.79 9.46
C LYS A 207 -32.53 -44.26 8.05
N GLY A 208 -32.18 -43.50 7.01
CA GLY A 208 -32.25 -43.98 5.62
C GLY A 208 -33.59 -43.80 4.91
N GLN A 209 -34.56 -43.11 5.49
CA GLN A 209 -35.70 -42.60 4.72
C GLN A 209 -35.30 -41.25 4.13
N LYS A 210 -35.08 -41.20 2.81
CA LYS A 210 -34.84 -39.96 2.08
C LYS A 210 -36.06 -39.03 2.24
N GLY A 211 -35.99 -38.05 3.12
CA GLY A 211 -36.87 -36.89 3.09
C GLY A 211 -36.42 -36.01 1.91
N ALA A 212 -37.10 -36.12 0.77
CA ALA A 212 -36.88 -35.18 -0.33
C ALA A 212 -37.41 -33.80 0.11
N ILE A 213 -36.54 -32.80 0.16
CA ILE A 213 -36.97 -31.41 -0.01
C ILE A 213 -37.04 -31.23 -1.51
N VAL A 214 -38.25 -31.26 -2.07
CA VAL A 214 -38.49 -30.76 -3.42
C VAL A 214 -38.37 -29.24 -3.32
N GLU A 215 -37.18 -28.74 -3.62
CA GLU A 215 -36.96 -27.31 -3.79
C GLU A 215 -37.42 -26.95 -5.21
N LEU A 216 -38.60 -26.33 -5.29
CA LEU A 216 -39.16 -25.79 -6.52
C LEU A 216 -38.51 -24.42 -6.76
N PHE A 217 -37.32 -24.40 -7.34
CA PHE A 217 -36.85 -23.20 -8.02
C PHE A 217 -37.47 -23.20 -9.42
N GLY A 218 -38.38 -22.26 -9.66
CA GLY A 218 -38.94 -21.91 -10.96
C GLY A 218 -38.59 -20.47 -11.32
#